data_AF-A0A6G3C7Z5-F1
#
_entry.id   AF-A0A6G3C7Z5-F1
#
_cell.length_a   1.000
_cell.length_b   1.000
_cell.length_c   1.000
_cell.angle_alpha   90.00
_cell.angle_beta   90.00
_cell.angle_gamma   90.00
#
_symmetry.space_group_name_H-M   'P 1'
#
loop_
_entity.id
_entity.type
_entity.pdbx_description
1 polymer ?
#
loop_
_entity_poly.entity_id
_entity_poly.type
_entity_poly.pdbx_seq_one_letter_code
_entity_poly.pdbx_strand_id
1 'polypeptide(L)'
;MSTEDKPFFDDPNAALREIAQNPAAYAHYLADFNRVVLDMQAKLEILQRETRVHCRGTRVEGDKMGQAFLRSFPVEKSLNDILKNLKSISSGLEKSAHKRHAHDEKVKEVKKQRKEKAQIKARKNNPPLQAAPESSAQQGAQSPNMGYGGPTSIYNLDRRESA
;
A
#
# COMPACT_ATOMS: atom_id res chain seq x y z
N MET A 1 -6.91 -50.01 1.62
CA MET A 1 -7.10 -48.93 0.61
C MET A 1 -8.14 -47.99 1.16
N SER A 2 -7.71 -46.87 1.74
CA SER A 2 -8.61 -45.83 2.23
C SER A 2 -8.66 -44.75 1.16
N THR A 3 -9.77 -44.70 0.44
CA THR A 3 -10.11 -43.60 -0.46
C THR A 3 -10.34 -42.37 0.40
N GLU A 4 -9.40 -41.44 0.35
CA GLU A 4 -9.53 -40.13 0.97
C GLU A 4 -10.78 -39.44 0.44
N ASP A 5 -11.75 -39.19 1.32
CA ASP A 5 -12.84 -38.24 1.12
C ASP A 5 -12.26 -36.83 0.95
N LYS A 6 -11.75 -36.53 -0.26
CA LYS A 6 -11.53 -35.15 -0.66
C LYS A 6 -12.88 -34.56 -1.02
N PRO A 7 -13.34 -33.48 -0.35
CA PRO A 7 -14.58 -32.84 -0.73
C PRO A 7 -14.47 -32.41 -2.20
N PHE A 8 -15.46 -32.80 -2.99
CA PHE A 8 -15.55 -32.64 -4.45
C PHE A 8 -15.63 -31.18 -4.91
N PHE A 9 -15.76 -30.23 -3.98
CA PHE A 9 -15.83 -28.80 -4.27
C PHE A 9 -14.53 -28.13 -3.84
N ASP A 10 -13.84 -27.53 -4.81
CA ASP A 10 -12.79 -26.54 -4.55
C ASP A 10 -13.28 -25.52 -3.52
N ASP A 11 -12.39 -25.11 -2.62
CA ASP A 11 -12.73 -24.13 -1.60
C ASP A 11 -13.34 -22.87 -2.26
N PRO A 12 -14.59 -22.50 -1.91
CA PRO A 12 -15.30 -21.39 -2.56
C PRO A 12 -14.62 -20.03 -2.35
N ASN A 13 -13.71 -19.94 -1.37
CA ASN A 13 -12.97 -18.71 -1.06
C ASN A 13 -11.53 -18.71 -1.61
N ALA A 14 -11.11 -19.73 -2.36
CA ALA A 14 -9.72 -19.88 -2.78
C ALA A 14 -9.24 -18.67 -3.59
N ALA A 15 -10.05 -18.24 -4.56
CA ALA A 15 -9.78 -17.05 -5.37
C ALA A 15 -9.62 -15.77 -4.53
N LEU A 16 -10.45 -15.58 -3.49
CA LEU A 16 -10.36 -14.41 -2.61
C LEU A 16 -9.07 -14.44 -1.78
N ARG A 17 -8.60 -15.62 -1.39
CA ARG A 17 -7.33 -15.78 -0.68
C ARG A 17 -6.15 -15.43 -1.57
N GLU A 18 -6.16 -15.84 -2.83
CA GLU A 18 -5.13 -15.48 -3.82
C GLU A 18 -5.10 -13.97 -4.06
N ILE A 19 -6.27 -13.35 -4.24
CA ILE A 19 -6.41 -11.90 -4.40
C ILE A 19 -5.86 -11.16 -3.16
N ALA A 20 -6.13 -11.64 -1.94
CA ALA A 20 -5.64 -11.01 -0.72
C ALA A 20 -4.11 -11.04 -0.58
N GLN A 21 -3.47 -12.09 -1.10
CA GLN A 21 -2.00 -12.22 -1.09
C GLN A 21 -1.34 -11.21 -2.04
N ASN A 22 -1.97 -10.89 -3.17
CA ASN A 22 -1.43 -9.98 -4.18
C ASN A 22 -2.00 -8.55 -4.04
N PRO A 23 -1.19 -7.53 -3.68
CA PRO A 23 -1.67 -6.16 -3.49
C PRO A 23 -2.25 -5.52 -4.76
N ALA A 24 -1.73 -5.88 -5.95
CA ALA A 24 -2.24 -5.37 -7.21
C ALA A 24 -3.61 -5.99 -7.55
N ALA A 25 -3.74 -7.32 -7.41
CA ALA A 25 -5.01 -8.02 -7.61
C ALA A 25 -6.08 -7.51 -6.63
N TYR A 26 -5.71 -7.27 -5.37
CA TYR A 26 -6.58 -6.67 -4.37
C TYR A 26 -7.10 -5.30 -4.80
N ALA A 27 -6.23 -4.41 -5.29
CA ALA A 27 -6.64 -3.08 -5.75
C ALA A 27 -7.57 -3.14 -6.97
N HIS A 28 -7.28 -4.02 -7.94
CA HIS A 28 -8.15 -4.23 -9.11
C HIS A 28 -9.53 -4.74 -8.70
N TYR A 29 -9.57 -5.76 -7.85
CA TYR A 29 -10.82 -6.31 -7.34
C TYR A 29 -11.66 -5.23 -6.66
N LEU A 30 -11.07 -4.43 -5.77
CA LEU A 30 -11.78 -3.33 -5.12
C LEU A 30 -12.24 -2.22 -6.08
N ALA A 31 -11.49 -1.94 -7.15
CA ALA A 31 -11.89 -0.98 -8.16
C ALA A 31 -13.15 -1.45 -8.91
N ASP A 32 -13.27 -2.75 -9.18
CA ASP A 32 -14.47 -3.32 -9.79
C ASP A 32 -15.69 -3.22 -8.87
N PHE A 33 -15.53 -3.48 -7.55
CA PHE A 33 -16.60 -3.20 -6.58
C PHE A 33 -16.97 -1.72 -6.54
N ASN A 34 -15.97 -0.82 -6.59
CA ASN A 34 -16.22 0.61 -6.55
C ASN A 34 -17.05 1.05 -7.77
N ARG A 35 -16.78 0.51 -8.96
CA ARG A 35 -17.59 0.77 -10.17
C ARG A 35 -19.05 0.36 -9.99
N VAL A 36 -19.29 -0.82 -9.43
CA VAL A 36 -20.65 -1.32 -9.15
C VAL A 36 -21.35 -0.43 -8.12
N VAL A 37 -20.66 -0.05 -7.04
CA VAL A 37 -21.19 0.84 -6.01
C VAL A 37 -21.56 2.22 -6.58
N LEU A 38 -20.72 2.78 -7.46
CA LEU A 38 -20.98 4.06 -8.11
C LEU A 38 -22.17 3.99 -9.07
N ASP A 39 -22.31 2.91 -9.84
CA ASP A 39 -23.48 2.67 -10.69
C ASP A 39 -24.77 2.54 -9.85
N MET A 40 -24.73 1.78 -8.76
CA MET A 40 -25.84 1.68 -7.81
C MET A 40 -26.19 3.04 -7.21
N GLN A 41 -25.19 3.84 -6.82
CA GLN A 41 -25.42 5.19 -6.30
C GLN A 41 -26.13 6.06 -7.35
N ALA A 42 -25.67 6.07 -8.60
CA ALA A 42 -26.28 6.86 -9.66
C ALA A 42 -27.76 6.49 -9.89
N LYS A 43 -28.06 5.18 -9.92
CA LYS A 43 -29.44 4.68 -10.05
C LYS A 43 -30.32 5.08 -8.86
N LEU A 44 -29.78 4.99 -7.64
CA LEU A 44 -30.50 5.39 -6.43
C LEU A 44 -30.72 6.90 -6.33
N GLU A 45 -29.80 7.72 -6.85
CA GLU A 45 -29.99 9.17 -6.92
C GLU A 45 -31.10 9.57 -7.90
N ILE A 46 -31.28 8.83 -8.99
CA ILE A 46 -32.42 8.99 -9.90
C ILE A 46 -33.70 8.55 -9.19
N LEU A 47 -33.71 7.36 -8.60
CA LEU A 47 -34.87 6.84 -7.88
C LEU A 47 -35.32 7.77 -6.74
N GLN A 48 -34.38 8.37 -6.00
CA GLN A 48 -34.68 9.33 -4.95
C GLN A 48 -35.41 10.56 -5.51
N ARG A 49 -34.99 11.08 -6.67
CA ARG A 49 -35.64 12.23 -7.32
C ARG A 49 -37.07 11.88 -7.74
N GLU A 50 -37.24 10.75 -8.41
CA GLU A 50 -38.56 10.30 -8.86
C GLU A 50 -39.50 10.01 -7.67
N THR A 51 -39.00 9.33 -6.64
CA THR A 51 -39.76 9.05 -5.41
C THR A 51 -40.17 10.34 -4.72
N ARG A 52 -39.27 11.32 -4.63
CA ARG A 52 -39.58 12.63 -4.03
C ARG A 52 -40.66 13.36 -4.83
N VAL A 53 -40.58 13.36 -6.16
CA VAL A 53 -41.59 13.99 -7.01
C VAL A 53 -42.94 13.31 -6.84
N HIS A 54 -42.96 11.98 -6.92
CA HIS A 54 -44.17 11.18 -6.79
C HIS A 54 -44.81 11.33 -5.41
N CYS A 55 -44.09 11.02 -4.33
CA CYS A 55 -44.65 11.00 -2.97
C CYS A 55 -45.08 12.39 -2.47
N ARG A 56 -44.39 13.47 -2.88
CA ARG A 56 -44.83 14.84 -2.55
C ARG A 56 -46.00 15.30 -3.44
N GLY A 57 -46.13 14.73 -4.63
CA GLY A 57 -47.22 14.99 -5.57
C GLY A 57 -48.51 14.25 -5.22
N THR A 58 -48.43 13.11 -4.54
CA THR A 58 -49.59 12.33 -4.07
C THR A 58 -50.28 12.99 -2.87
N ARG A 59 -51.19 13.92 -3.18
CA ARG A 59 -52.07 14.58 -2.21
C ARG A 59 -53.36 13.79 -2.03
N VAL A 60 -53.89 13.81 -0.82
CA VAL A 60 -55.19 13.25 -0.45
C VAL A 60 -56.18 14.40 -0.27
N GLU A 61 -57.45 14.19 -0.57
CA GLU A 61 -58.50 15.18 -0.34
C GLU A 61 -58.48 15.65 1.12
N GLY A 62 -58.54 16.97 1.32
CA GLY A 62 -58.41 17.59 2.65
C GLY A 62 -56.99 17.83 3.14
N ASP A 63 -55.95 17.47 2.36
CA ASP A 63 -54.56 17.76 2.72
C ASP A 63 -54.31 19.27 2.85
N LYS A 64 -53.81 19.68 4.02
CA LYS A 64 -53.24 21.01 4.23
C LYS A 64 -51.88 21.12 3.55
N MET A 65 -51.42 22.36 3.32
CA MET A 65 -50.09 22.63 2.79
C MET A 65 -49.01 21.90 3.61
N GLY A 66 -48.16 21.12 2.94
CA GLY A 66 -47.06 20.39 3.57
C GLY A 66 -47.39 18.99 4.12
N GLN A 67 -48.67 18.58 4.19
CA GLN A 67 -49.03 17.25 4.71
C GLN A 67 -48.47 16.10 3.85
N ALA A 68 -48.58 16.20 2.53
CA ALA A 68 -47.98 15.24 1.61
C ALA A 68 -46.45 15.13 1.76
N PHE A 69 -45.78 16.25 2.03
CA PHE A 69 -44.34 16.25 2.31
C PHE A 69 -44.00 15.53 3.63
N LEU A 70 -44.75 15.77 4.70
CA LEU A 70 -44.50 15.09 5.98
C LEU A 70 -44.70 13.58 5.87
N ARG A 71 -45.66 13.13 5.07
CA ARG A 71 -45.85 11.70 4.77
C ARG A 71 -44.73 11.11 3.92
N SER A 72 -44.19 11.87 2.95
CA SER A 72 -43.10 11.38 2.10
C SER A 72 -41.74 11.38 2.80
N PHE A 73 -41.58 12.20 3.85
CA PHE A 73 -40.31 12.41 4.53
C PHE A 73 -39.60 11.14 5.01
N PRO A 74 -40.27 10.13 5.64
CA PRO A 74 -39.60 8.90 6.08
C PRO A 74 -38.97 8.12 4.92
N VAL A 75 -39.65 8.08 3.77
CA VAL A 75 -39.17 7.39 2.56
C VAL A 75 -37.99 8.14 1.94
N GLU A 76 -38.09 9.47 1.86
CA GLU A 76 -37.00 10.31 1.36
C GLU A 76 -35.76 10.22 2.26
N LYS A 77 -35.96 10.16 3.59
CA LYS A 77 -34.89 10.04 4.57
C LYS A 77 -34.17 8.69 4.45
N SER A 78 -34.91 7.58 4.35
CA SER A 78 -34.29 6.25 4.25
C SER A 78 -33.43 6.13 2.99
N LEU A 79 -33.90 6.63 1.84
CA LEU A 79 -33.10 6.66 0.60
C LEU A 79 -31.88 7.57 0.73
N ASN A 80 -32.01 8.73 1.38
CA ASN A 80 -30.88 9.63 1.60
C ASN A 80 -29.80 9.01 2.48
N ASP A 81 -30.19 8.27 3.52
CA ASP A 81 -29.24 7.63 4.42
C ASP A 81 -28.50 6.47 3.73
N ILE A 82 -29.16 5.73 2.84
CA ILE A 82 -28.51 4.74 1.96
C ILE A 82 -27.46 5.42 1.06
N LEU A 83 -27.81 6.53 0.42
CA LEU A 83 -26.87 7.27 -0.45
C LEU A 83 -25.64 7.79 0.31
N LYS A 84 -25.81 8.26 1.56
CA LYS A 84 -24.68 8.63 2.41
C LYS A 84 -23.78 7.44 2.74
N ASN A 85 -24.38 6.29 3.04
CA ASN A 85 -23.63 5.07 3.33
C ASN A 85 -22.84 4.60 2.11
N LEU A 86 -23.42 4.64 0.90
CA LEU A 86 -22.72 4.28 -0.34
C LEU A 86 -21.52 5.20 -0.62
N LYS A 87 -21.66 6.51 -0.40
CA LYS A 87 -20.54 7.46 -0.50
C LYS A 87 -19.42 7.13 0.50
N SER A 88 -19.79 6.79 1.73
CA SER A 88 -18.83 6.35 2.76
C SER A 88 -18.10 5.07 2.34
N ILE A 89 -18.85 4.07 1.86
CA ILE A 89 -18.33 2.79 1.38
C ILE A 89 -17.34 3.00 0.23
N SER A 90 -17.71 3.76 -0.81
CA SER A 90 -16.83 4.06 -1.95
C SER A 90 -15.49 4.66 -1.49
N SER A 91 -15.54 5.66 -0.59
CA SER A 91 -14.33 6.25 -0.03
C SER A 91 -13.50 5.26 0.82
N GLY A 92 -14.18 4.33 1.50
CA GLY A 92 -13.55 3.28 2.31
C GLY A 92 -12.82 2.25 1.46
N LEU A 93 -13.40 1.87 0.32
CA LEU A 93 -12.80 0.94 -0.64
C LEU A 93 -11.48 1.50 -1.19
N GLU A 94 -11.48 2.75 -1.64
CA GLU A 94 -10.27 3.41 -2.15
C GLU A 94 -9.16 3.48 -1.08
N LYS A 95 -9.52 3.91 0.14
CA LYS A 95 -8.58 3.95 1.27
C LYS A 95 -8.02 2.58 1.60
N SER A 96 -8.82 1.51 1.51
CA SER A 96 -8.37 0.16 1.83
C SER A 96 -7.35 -0.37 0.82
N ALA A 97 -7.54 -0.09 -0.48
CA ALA A 97 -6.56 -0.43 -1.52
C ALA A 97 -5.21 0.27 -1.26
N HIS A 98 -5.22 1.57 -0.96
CA HIS A 98 -4.00 2.31 -0.61
C HIS A 98 -3.31 1.76 0.64
N LYS A 99 -4.07 1.43 1.69
CA LYS A 99 -3.53 0.86 2.93
C LYS A 99 -2.90 -0.52 2.69
N ARG A 100 -3.49 -1.37 1.86
CA ARG A 100 -2.94 -2.70 1.53
C ARG A 100 -1.62 -2.59 0.78
N HIS A 101 -1.52 -1.64 -0.16
CA HIS A 101 -0.27 -1.36 -0.87
C HIS A 101 0.80 -0.83 0.09
N ALA A 102 0.46 0.15 0.93
CA ALA A 102 1.39 0.70 1.91
C ALA A 102 1.89 -0.35 2.93
N HIS A 103 1.05 -1.32 3.30
CA HIS A 103 1.46 -2.45 4.15
C HIS A 103 2.52 -3.31 3.44
N ASP A 104 2.33 -3.61 2.15
CA ASP A 104 3.27 -4.43 1.38
C ASP A 104 4.67 -3.79 1.31
N GLU A 105 4.71 -2.49 1.02
CA GLU A 105 5.96 -1.72 0.96
C GLU A 105 6.68 -1.70 2.31
N LYS A 106 5.95 -1.45 3.42
CA LYS A 106 6.52 -1.52 4.77
C LYS A 106 7.11 -2.88 5.09
N VAL A 107 6.47 -3.98 4.65
CA VAL A 107 7.01 -5.34 4.85
C VAL A 107 8.32 -5.53 4.06
N LYS A 108 8.41 -5.01 2.83
CA LYS A 108 9.66 -5.03 2.04
C LYS A 108 10.78 -4.23 2.71
N GLU A 109 10.46 -3.04 3.20
CA GLU A 109 11.40 -2.19 3.95
C GLU A 109 11.94 -2.89 5.19
N VAL A 110 11.07 -3.50 6.00
CA VAL A 110 11.47 -4.24 7.21
C VAL A 110 12.39 -5.41 6.85
N LYS A 111 12.11 -6.14 5.78
CA LYS A 111 12.99 -7.22 5.30
C LYS A 111 14.36 -6.69 4.90
N LYS A 112 14.44 -5.55 4.21
CA LYS A 112 15.69 -4.90 3.83
C LYS A 112 16.50 -4.47 5.06
N GLN A 113 15.86 -3.78 6.02
CA GLN A 113 16.52 -3.36 7.26
C GLN A 113 17.06 -4.53 8.07
N ARG A 114 16.35 -5.67 8.13
CA ARG A 114 16.82 -6.88 8.81
C ARG A 114 18.06 -7.48 8.13
N LYS A 115 18.09 -7.50 6.80
CA LYS A 115 19.26 -7.96 6.03
C LYS A 115 20.47 -7.05 6.24
N GLU A 116 20.29 -5.74 6.20
CA GLU A 116 21.36 -4.76 6.48
C GLU A 116 21.92 -4.91 7.90
N LYS A 117 21.03 -5.03 8.90
CA LYS A 117 21.44 -5.28 10.29
C LYS A 117 22.21 -6.60 10.45
N ALA A 118 21.78 -7.66 9.75
CA ALA A 118 22.48 -8.94 9.76
C ALA A 118 23.89 -8.84 9.13
N GLN A 119 24.03 -8.12 8.02
CA GLN A 119 25.33 -7.88 7.38
C GLN A 119 26.26 -7.05 8.27
N ILE A 120 25.74 -6.01 8.93
CA ILE A 120 26.53 -5.21 9.89
C ILE A 120 26.98 -6.08 11.07
N LYS A 121 26.11 -6.94 11.60
CA LYS A 121 26.48 -7.90 12.66
C LYS A 121 27.56 -8.88 12.18
N ALA A 122 27.44 -9.43 10.97
CA ALA A 122 28.45 -10.31 10.40
C ALA A 122 29.80 -9.59 10.23
N ARG A 123 29.81 -8.36 9.72
CA ARG A 123 31.02 -7.54 9.61
C ARG A 123 31.67 -7.25 10.96
N LYS A 124 30.87 -7.00 12.00
CA LYS A 124 31.37 -6.76 13.38
C LYS A 124 31.87 -8.03 14.07
N ASN A 125 31.29 -9.18 13.74
CA ASN A 125 31.68 -10.48 14.29
C ASN A 125 32.81 -11.17 13.50
N ASN A 126 33.21 -10.61 12.35
CA ASN A 126 34.39 -11.11 11.65
C ASN A 126 35.63 -10.83 12.51
N PRO A 127 36.51 -11.82 12.71
CA PRO A 127 37.73 -11.62 13.47
C PRO A 127 38.54 -10.48 12.80
N PRO A 128 39.22 -9.63 13.59
CA PRO A 128 40.08 -8.60 13.03
C PRO A 128 41.04 -9.28 12.06
N LEU A 129 41.06 -8.80 10.81
CA LEU A 129 42.04 -9.25 9.83
C LEU A 129 43.40 -9.10 10.49
N GLN A 130 44.08 -10.21 10.68
CA GLN A 130 45.44 -10.25 11.20
C GLN A 130 46.25 -9.29 10.34
N ALA A 131 46.77 -8.21 10.94
CA ALA A 131 47.70 -7.34 10.24
C ALA A 131 48.81 -8.23 9.68
N ALA A 132 49.15 -8.05 8.41
CA ALA A 132 50.24 -8.78 7.78
C ALA A 132 51.45 -8.74 8.73
N PRO A 133 52.12 -9.87 8.98
CA PRO A 133 53.15 -9.95 10.01
C PRO A 133 54.18 -8.86 9.75
N GLU A 134 54.37 -7.98 10.75
CA GLU A 134 55.47 -7.03 10.75
C GLU A 134 56.77 -7.83 10.76
N SER A 135 57.37 -7.97 9.59
CA SER A 135 58.76 -8.39 9.45
C SER A 135 59.63 -7.33 10.12
N SER A 136 59.93 -7.52 11.40
CA SER A 136 61.00 -6.78 12.05
C SER A 136 62.35 -7.33 11.60
N ALA A 137 63.20 -6.38 11.18
CA ALA A 137 64.63 -6.46 10.90
C ALA A 137 65.08 -7.05 9.54
N GLN A 138 65.49 -6.16 8.63
CA GLN A 138 66.88 -6.14 8.16
C GLN A 138 67.24 -4.81 7.48
N GLN A 139 68.30 -4.19 8.01
CA GLN A 139 69.02 -3.09 7.39
C GLN A 139 69.59 -3.52 6.03
N GLY A 140 69.58 -2.61 5.06
CA GLY A 140 70.56 -2.57 3.97
C GLY A 140 70.06 -2.98 2.59
N ALA A 141 69.67 -1.98 1.78
CA ALA A 141 70.20 -1.76 0.42
C ALA A 141 69.54 -0.52 -0.19
N GLN A 142 70.35 0.51 -0.46
CA GLN A 142 69.98 1.57 -1.38
C GLN A 142 69.75 0.97 -2.77
N SER A 143 68.58 1.23 -3.37
CA SER A 143 68.41 1.25 -4.81
C SER A 143 67.36 2.29 -5.17
N PRO A 144 67.65 3.24 -6.08
CA PRO A 144 66.74 4.32 -6.43
C PRO A 144 65.86 3.89 -7.59
N ASN A 145 64.58 3.56 -7.35
CA ASN A 145 63.61 3.68 -8.44
C ASN A 145 62.17 3.88 -7.97
N MET A 146 61.71 5.09 -8.26
CA MET A 146 60.38 5.52 -8.69
C MET A 146 59.14 4.78 -8.18
N GLY A 147 58.35 5.55 -7.42
CA GLY A 147 56.99 5.85 -7.86
C GLY A 147 55.89 5.15 -7.08
N TYR A 148 55.53 5.70 -5.91
CA TYR A 148 54.14 6.04 -5.58
C TYR A 148 54.11 6.81 -4.25
N GLY A 149 54.39 8.12 -4.31
CA GLY A 149 54.15 9.06 -3.22
C GLY A 149 52.77 9.68 -3.37
N GLY A 150 51.71 8.95 -3.04
CA GLY A 150 50.36 9.51 -2.95
C GLY A 150 50.19 10.29 -1.65
N PRO A 151 49.53 11.45 -1.64
CA PRO A 151 49.45 12.28 -0.44
C PRO A 151 48.68 11.56 0.67
N THR A 152 49.27 11.50 1.85
CA THR A 152 48.70 10.93 3.08
C THR A 152 47.58 11.78 3.70
N SER A 153 47.09 12.81 3.01
CA SER A 153 46.03 13.69 3.50
C SER A 153 45.33 14.48 2.38
N ILE A 154 44.00 14.56 2.46
CA ILE A 154 43.07 15.23 1.54
C ILE A 154 43.18 16.77 1.51
N TYR A 155 44.00 17.37 2.37
CA TYR A 155 44.18 18.83 2.43
C TYR A 155 45.26 19.39 1.49
N ASN A 156 45.96 18.54 0.74
CA ASN A 156 47.10 18.94 -0.11
C ASN A 156 46.76 19.14 -1.60
N LEU A 157 45.51 19.51 -1.94
CA LEU A 157 45.07 19.65 -3.34
C LEU A 157 45.16 21.07 -3.92
N ASP A 158 45.50 22.09 -3.13
CA ASP A 158 45.37 23.50 -3.55
C ASP A 158 46.58 24.13 -4.25
N ARG A 159 47.51 23.33 -4.79
CA ARG A 159 48.59 23.91 -5.61
C ARG A 159 48.96 23.05 -6.80
N ARG A 160 48.09 23.05 -7.80
CA ARG A 160 48.43 22.63 -9.16
C ARG A 160 48.03 23.72 -10.14
N GLU A 161 48.82 24.80 -10.14
CA GLU A 161 48.84 25.76 -11.25
C GLU A 161 50.18 25.64 -11.99
N SER A 162 50.02 25.44 -13.30
CA SER A 162 50.92 25.83 -14.38
C SER A 162 52.20 25.03 -14.61
N ALA A 163 52.26 24.49 -15.83
CA ALA A 163 53.44 24.00 -16.52
C ALA A 163 54.50 25.10 -16.71
#